data_AF-A0A2V7Z3N6-F1
#
_entry.id   AF-A0A2V7Z3N6-F1
#
_cell.length_a   1.000
_cell.length_b   1.000
_cell.length_c   1.000
_cell.angle_alpha   90.00
_cell.angle_beta   90.00
_cell.angle_gamma   90.00
#
_symmetry.space_group_name_H-M   'P 1'
#
loop_
_entity.id
_entity.type
_entity.pdbx_description
1 polymer ?
#
loop_
_entity_poly.entity_id
_entity_poly.type
_entity_poly.pdbx_seq_one_letter_code
_entity_poly.pdbx_strand_id
1 'polypeptide(L)'
;MRWSVNRMVLAGCAALLAAGPVRAAGPALPAVESRDFAATAARLAVGSRLRLENVQVANSGETRALVLERFEVFTKDAKITVHGDGGEKQVLPAPANAYFRGVIDGRPGSRAFLARPEDGRTQGVISDADDVYLIGGDALAAKALGGPLEMHRVDPVLLKAARGEAFNCGNAQIPGLAGKGAVALDLGDGTASPQEKVTAAGAPAHTARVAIESDFEFYSLFNNVTNATNYVGNLIGYASTIYAAELNTSLVVPSVDLWQTSSDPWTQTSTFCGLLEFGKYWNQNKTGVSRTIAHFLSGKSLGGGIAWLNVLCHGPFFSGGASSCPGLGTESTSWGGGYGFTANIGGNFDINNPTVVWDIYSTSHEIGHNFGSPHSHCYNGLEGNASPIDKCYGSEQNCYSGATSLPGAGRSGTIMSYCHLLGGYGAIALTFGTNFSFGVQPGREATHMNTYVSSVASSNPACIAPVSVAGIFSDGFEGGAVPGLWSGKTP
;
A
#
# COMPACT_ATOMS: atom_id res chain seq x y z
N MET A 1 42.71 -7.17 -79.62
CA MET A 1 42.80 -6.15 -78.54
C MET A 1 42.17 -6.76 -77.28
N ARG A 2 42.97 -7.01 -76.21
CA ARG A 2 42.61 -7.35 -74.80
C ARG A 2 41.75 -8.62 -74.55
N TRP A 3 42.31 -9.74 -74.07
CA TRP A 3 42.66 -10.14 -72.68
C TRP A 3 41.47 -10.34 -71.70
N SER A 4 41.17 -11.63 -71.48
CA SER A 4 41.12 -12.37 -70.19
C SER A 4 40.03 -12.16 -69.12
N VAL A 5 39.29 -13.27 -68.88
CA VAL A 5 39.04 -14.00 -67.61
C VAL A 5 38.29 -13.32 -66.45
N ASN A 6 37.15 -13.92 -66.02
CA ASN A 6 36.91 -14.44 -64.64
C ASN A 6 35.48 -15.00 -64.48
N ARG A 7 35.34 -16.31 -64.20
CA ARG A 7 35.09 -16.95 -62.88
C ARG A 7 33.61 -17.07 -62.50
N MET A 8 33.09 -18.28 -62.71
CA MET A 8 31.95 -18.87 -62.00
C MET A 8 32.13 -18.73 -60.48
N VAL A 9 31.12 -18.18 -59.81
CA VAL A 9 30.94 -18.30 -58.36
C VAL A 9 29.53 -18.84 -58.14
N LEU A 10 29.45 -20.10 -57.71
CA LEU A 10 28.26 -20.67 -57.07
C LEU A 10 28.12 -20.04 -55.69
N ALA A 11 27.04 -19.28 -55.46
CA ALA A 11 26.63 -18.89 -54.12
C ALA A 11 25.53 -19.84 -53.65
N GLY A 12 25.88 -20.78 -52.76
CA GLY A 12 24.93 -21.59 -52.04
C GLY A 12 24.27 -20.76 -50.93
N CYS A 13 22.96 -20.58 -50.99
CA CYS A 13 22.18 -20.04 -49.88
C CYS A 13 21.97 -21.14 -48.82
N ALA A 14 22.78 -21.12 -47.76
CA ALA A 14 22.47 -21.83 -46.52
C ALA A 14 21.46 -21.00 -45.73
N ALA A 15 20.21 -21.46 -45.64
CA ALA A 15 19.22 -20.91 -44.74
C ALA A 15 19.56 -21.33 -43.30
N LEU A 16 20.22 -20.44 -42.56
CA LEU A 16 20.38 -20.54 -41.11
C LEU A 16 19.05 -20.17 -40.45
N LEU A 17 18.28 -21.19 -40.04
CA LEU A 17 17.20 -21.05 -39.07
C LEU A 17 17.83 -20.62 -37.74
N ALA A 18 17.78 -19.32 -37.43
CA ALA A 18 18.12 -18.82 -36.11
C ALA A 18 17.03 -19.27 -35.13
N ALA A 19 17.24 -20.41 -34.47
CA ALA A 19 16.49 -20.76 -33.27
C ALA A 19 16.87 -19.73 -32.19
N GLY A 20 15.98 -18.76 -31.95
CA GLY A 20 16.11 -17.84 -30.83
C GLY A 20 16.23 -18.63 -29.52
N PRO A 21 16.93 -18.10 -28.50
CA PRO A 21 17.05 -18.78 -27.23
C PRO A 21 15.64 -18.99 -26.67
N VAL A 22 15.21 -20.24 -26.56
CA VAL A 22 14.03 -20.62 -25.79
C VAL A 22 14.33 -20.21 -24.36
N ARG A 23 13.70 -19.12 -23.92
CA ARG A 23 13.72 -18.69 -22.52
C ARG A 23 13.14 -19.87 -21.74
N ALA A 24 13.98 -20.61 -21.03
CA ALA A 24 13.54 -21.69 -20.17
C ALA A 24 12.46 -21.12 -19.24
N ALA A 25 11.23 -21.62 -19.37
CA ALA A 25 10.17 -21.30 -18.43
C ALA A 25 10.71 -21.65 -17.04
N GLY A 26 10.73 -20.68 -16.13
CA GLY A 26 11.06 -20.95 -14.74
C GLY A 26 10.19 -22.09 -14.20
N PRO A 27 10.60 -22.77 -13.11
CA PRO A 27 9.79 -23.83 -12.54
C PRO A 27 8.35 -23.32 -12.31
N ALA A 28 7.37 -24.10 -12.79
CA ALA A 28 5.98 -23.76 -12.64
C ALA A 28 5.65 -23.55 -11.16
N LEU A 29 4.93 -22.47 -10.84
CA LEU A 29 4.48 -22.22 -9.47
C LEU A 29 3.58 -23.37 -9.01
N PRO A 30 3.64 -23.76 -7.72
CA PRO A 30 2.68 -24.70 -7.15
C PRO A 30 1.25 -24.21 -7.40
N ALA A 31 0.47 -25.02 -8.10
CA ALA A 31 -0.95 -24.75 -8.35
C ALA A 31 -1.78 -25.18 -7.13
N VAL A 32 -2.70 -24.33 -6.70
CA VAL A 32 -3.63 -24.57 -5.59
C VAL A 32 -5.03 -24.27 -6.10
N GLU A 33 -5.96 -25.19 -5.93
CA GLU A 33 -7.37 -24.95 -6.24
C GLU A 33 -7.97 -23.94 -5.24
N SER A 34 -8.79 -23.01 -5.72
CA SER A 34 -9.40 -21.98 -4.85
C SER A 34 -10.13 -22.57 -3.64
N ARG A 35 -10.74 -23.74 -3.79
CA ARG A 35 -11.43 -24.48 -2.71
C ARG A 35 -10.51 -24.93 -1.57
N ASP A 36 -9.24 -25.14 -1.88
CA ASP A 36 -8.21 -25.65 -0.95
C ASP A 36 -7.33 -24.53 -0.39
N PHE A 37 -7.58 -23.28 -0.80
CA PHE A 37 -6.76 -22.13 -0.43
C PHE A 37 -6.64 -21.95 1.07
N ALA A 38 -7.76 -21.92 1.80
CA ALA A 38 -7.75 -21.64 3.24
C ALA A 38 -6.92 -22.65 4.04
N ALA A 39 -6.96 -23.93 3.66
CA ALA A 39 -6.19 -25.00 4.29
C ALA A 39 -4.70 -24.93 3.93
N THR A 40 -4.40 -24.59 2.67
CA THR A 40 -3.03 -24.48 2.16
C THR A 40 -2.32 -23.23 2.70
N ALA A 41 -3.02 -22.09 2.69
CA ALA A 41 -2.53 -20.77 3.08
C ALA A 41 -1.88 -20.75 4.47
N ALA A 42 -2.50 -21.42 5.44
CA ALA A 42 -2.01 -21.49 6.81
C ALA A 42 -0.59 -22.08 6.92
N ARG A 43 -0.25 -23.03 6.06
CA ARG A 43 0.99 -23.82 6.14
C ARG A 43 2.18 -23.20 5.40
N LEU A 44 1.93 -22.11 4.68
CA LEU A 44 2.74 -21.80 3.50
C LEU A 44 4.08 -21.08 3.65
N ALA A 45 4.68 -20.74 4.77
CA ALA A 45 5.95 -19.94 4.80
C ALA A 45 5.96 -18.58 4.03
N VAL A 46 6.51 -17.56 4.66
CA VAL A 46 6.63 -16.22 4.05
C VAL A 46 7.57 -16.25 2.84
N GLY A 47 7.22 -15.54 1.77
CA GLY A 47 7.95 -15.51 0.51
C GLY A 47 7.58 -16.63 -0.46
N SER A 48 6.82 -17.64 -0.01
CA SER A 48 6.29 -18.68 -0.90
C SER A 48 5.36 -18.09 -1.94
N ARG A 49 5.48 -18.59 -3.17
CA ARG A 49 4.64 -18.18 -4.29
C ARG A 49 3.79 -19.35 -4.75
N LEU A 50 2.56 -19.06 -5.17
CA LEU A 50 1.62 -20.05 -5.68
C LEU A 50 0.79 -19.47 -6.83
N ARG A 51 0.22 -20.37 -7.61
CA ARG A 51 -0.83 -20.06 -8.57
C ARG A 51 -2.16 -20.57 -8.02
N LEU A 52 -3.09 -19.67 -7.75
CA LEU A 52 -4.41 -19.98 -7.24
C LEU A 52 -5.36 -20.14 -8.41
N GLU A 53 -5.78 -21.37 -8.69
CA GLU A 53 -6.63 -21.72 -9.82
C GLU A 53 -8.11 -21.60 -9.47
N ASN A 54 -8.93 -21.43 -10.50
CA ASN A 54 -10.39 -21.55 -10.42
C ASN A 54 -11.05 -20.63 -9.39
N VAL A 55 -10.61 -19.37 -9.30
CA VAL A 55 -11.35 -18.32 -8.58
C VAL A 55 -12.54 -17.91 -9.43
N GLN A 56 -13.76 -18.08 -8.93
CA GLN A 56 -14.99 -17.79 -9.66
C GLN A 56 -15.23 -16.29 -9.76
N VAL A 57 -15.69 -15.81 -10.90
CA VAL A 57 -16.22 -14.44 -11.06
C VAL A 57 -17.74 -14.52 -10.92
N ALA A 58 -18.27 -13.93 -9.85
CA ALA A 58 -19.69 -14.00 -9.52
C ALA A 58 -20.56 -13.58 -10.71
N ASN A 59 -21.65 -14.31 -10.95
CA ASN A 59 -22.65 -14.05 -11.99
C ASN A 59 -22.15 -14.08 -13.45
N SER A 60 -20.95 -14.59 -13.73
CA SER A 60 -20.39 -14.66 -15.10
C SER A 60 -20.23 -16.09 -15.64
N GLY A 61 -20.12 -17.09 -14.77
CA GLY A 61 -19.71 -18.45 -15.14
C GLY A 61 -18.22 -18.59 -15.49
N GLU A 62 -17.45 -17.51 -15.39
CA GLU A 62 -16.02 -17.50 -15.69
C GLU A 62 -15.18 -17.78 -14.44
N THR A 63 -13.98 -18.31 -14.65
CA THR A 63 -12.94 -18.41 -13.63
C THR A 63 -11.72 -17.58 -14.00
N ARG A 64 -10.93 -17.24 -13.00
CA ARG A 64 -9.62 -16.59 -13.13
C ARG A 64 -8.61 -17.29 -12.24
N ALA A 65 -7.35 -17.19 -12.63
CA ALA A 65 -6.23 -17.60 -11.80
C ALA A 65 -5.55 -16.36 -11.19
N LEU A 66 -5.06 -16.48 -9.96
CA LEU A 66 -4.25 -15.45 -9.30
C LEU A 66 -2.82 -15.97 -9.11
N VAL A 67 -1.83 -15.12 -9.36
CA VAL A 67 -0.43 -15.40 -9.02
C VAL A 67 -0.12 -14.66 -7.74
N LEU A 68 0.14 -15.41 -6.66
CA LEU A 68 0.22 -14.87 -5.30
C LEU A 68 1.56 -15.17 -4.65
N GLU A 69 1.99 -14.27 -3.78
CA GLU A 69 3.13 -14.39 -2.88
C GLU A 69 2.66 -14.18 -1.44
N ARG A 70 3.04 -15.08 -0.53
CA ARG A 70 2.81 -14.90 0.90
C ARG A 70 3.75 -13.83 1.44
N PHE A 71 3.22 -12.85 2.16
CA PHE A 71 4.01 -11.79 2.78
C PHE A 71 3.56 -11.55 4.23
N GLU A 72 4.35 -10.75 4.95
CA GLU A 72 4.05 -10.35 6.33
C GLU A 72 3.46 -8.94 6.36
N VAL A 73 2.40 -8.76 7.14
CA VAL A 73 1.80 -7.45 7.41
C VAL A 73 2.23 -6.93 8.78
N PHE A 74 2.26 -7.78 9.79
CA PHE A 74 2.75 -7.40 11.12
C PHE A 74 4.24 -7.73 11.23
N THR A 75 4.99 -6.90 11.96
CA THR A 75 6.36 -7.29 12.28
C THR A 75 6.35 -8.44 13.30
N LYS A 76 7.40 -9.26 13.33
CA LYS A 76 7.49 -10.40 14.27
C LYS A 76 7.37 -9.98 15.73
N ASP A 77 7.81 -8.77 16.05
CA ASP A 77 7.77 -8.13 17.36
C ASP A 77 6.55 -7.22 17.56
N ALA A 78 5.56 -7.29 16.68
CA ALA A 78 4.41 -6.39 16.71
C ALA A 78 3.60 -6.52 18.01
N LYS A 79 3.19 -5.37 18.54
CA LYS A 79 2.44 -5.27 19.80
C LYS A 79 1.07 -4.64 19.59
N ILE A 80 0.03 -5.36 19.97
CA ILE A 80 -1.33 -4.85 19.99
C ILE A 80 -1.63 -4.39 21.42
N THR A 81 -1.63 -3.09 21.65
CA THR A 81 -1.93 -2.50 22.95
C THR A 81 -3.41 -2.16 23.02
N VAL A 82 -4.12 -2.77 23.95
CA VAL A 82 -5.53 -2.56 24.22
C VAL A 82 -5.65 -1.71 25.47
N HIS A 83 -6.23 -0.52 25.34
CA HIS A 83 -6.49 0.41 26.44
C HIS A 83 -7.92 0.21 26.93
N GLY A 84 -8.05 -0.19 28.20
CA GLY A 84 -9.32 -0.36 28.89
C GLY A 84 -9.62 0.80 29.83
N ASP A 85 -10.63 0.61 30.68
CA ASP A 85 -11.05 1.62 31.66
C ASP A 85 -10.00 1.87 32.75
N GLY A 86 -10.01 3.08 33.31
CA GLY A 86 -9.15 3.45 34.44
C GLY A 86 -7.64 3.40 34.14
N GLY A 87 -7.25 3.38 32.86
CA GLY A 87 -5.86 3.27 32.44
C GLY A 87 -5.33 1.83 32.36
N GLU A 88 -6.21 0.82 32.41
CA GLU A 88 -5.84 -0.58 32.15
C GLU A 88 -5.21 -0.73 30.76
N LYS A 89 -4.14 -1.52 30.68
CA LYS A 89 -3.46 -1.82 29.41
C LYS A 89 -3.15 -3.30 29.31
N GLN A 90 -3.62 -3.91 28.23
CA GLN A 90 -3.25 -5.27 27.84
C GLN A 90 -2.40 -5.21 26.58
N VAL A 91 -1.31 -5.98 26.52
CA VAL A 91 -0.49 -6.12 25.32
C VAL A 91 -0.63 -7.53 24.78
N LEU A 92 -1.10 -7.66 23.55
CA LEU A 92 -1.31 -8.91 22.83
C LEU A 92 -0.30 -9.03 21.67
N PRO A 93 0.06 -10.25 21.26
CA PRO A 93 0.79 -10.45 20.01
C PRO A 93 -0.09 -10.13 18.80
N ALA A 94 0.53 -9.94 17.64
CA ALA A 94 -0.19 -9.89 16.38
C ALA A 94 -0.88 -11.24 16.06
N PRO A 95 -2.02 -11.23 15.35
CA PRO A 95 -2.72 -12.45 14.95
C PRO A 95 -1.90 -13.25 13.94
N ALA A 96 -1.96 -14.59 14.02
CA ALA A 96 -1.28 -15.52 13.12
C ALA A 96 -2.03 -15.69 11.78
N ASN A 97 -2.43 -14.56 11.19
CA ASN A 97 -3.10 -14.51 9.89
C ASN A 97 -2.10 -14.79 8.77
N ALA A 98 -2.59 -15.34 7.66
CA ALA A 98 -1.78 -15.51 6.45
C ALA A 98 -2.21 -14.48 5.39
N TYR A 99 -1.26 -13.67 4.92
CA TYR A 99 -1.49 -12.62 3.94
C TYR A 99 -0.80 -12.92 2.62
N PHE A 100 -1.48 -12.62 1.53
CA PHE A 100 -1.02 -12.85 0.17
C PHE A 100 -1.24 -11.60 -0.67
N ARG A 101 -0.25 -11.28 -1.49
CA ARG A 101 -0.31 -10.21 -2.48
C ARG A 101 0.01 -10.78 -3.86
N GLY A 102 -0.46 -10.14 -4.92
CA GLY A 102 -0.20 -10.63 -6.26
C GLY A 102 -1.03 -9.94 -7.33
N VAL A 103 -1.30 -10.67 -8.41
CA VAL A 103 -2.00 -10.18 -9.60
C VAL A 103 -2.94 -11.26 -10.14
N ILE A 104 -3.93 -10.83 -10.93
CA ILE A 104 -4.67 -11.73 -11.83
C ILE A 104 -3.70 -12.19 -12.94
N ASP A 105 -3.69 -13.49 -13.22
CA ASP A 105 -2.88 -14.06 -14.27
C ASP A 105 -3.18 -13.42 -15.64
N GLY A 106 -2.11 -13.13 -16.40
CA GLY A 106 -2.21 -12.40 -17.67
C GLY A 106 -2.58 -10.91 -17.55
N ARG A 107 -2.81 -10.36 -16.34
CA ARG A 107 -3.10 -8.93 -16.12
C ARG A 107 -2.11 -8.32 -15.13
N PRO A 108 -0.86 -8.01 -15.56
CA PRO A 108 0.18 -7.51 -14.66
C PRO A 108 -0.13 -6.13 -14.03
N GLY A 109 -1.04 -5.35 -14.62
CA GLY A 109 -1.53 -4.09 -14.05
C GLY A 109 -2.52 -4.27 -12.88
N SER A 110 -3.04 -5.47 -12.65
CA SER A 110 -3.95 -5.74 -11.54
C SER A 110 -3.23 -5.84 -10.20
N ARG A 111 -3.98 -5.81 -9.11
CA ARG A 111 -3.52 -6.09 -7.74
C ARG A 111 -4.49 -7.07 -7.11
N ALA A 112 -3.97 -8.05 -6.41
CA ALA A 112 -4.75 -9.00 -5.65
C ALA A 112 -4.18 -9.08 -4.23
N PHE A 113 -5.05 -8.92 -3.24
CA PHE A 113 -4.75 -9.14 -1.84
C PHE A 113 -5.72 -10.18 -1.30
N LEU A 114 -5.19 -11.18 -0.60
CA LEU A 114 -5.98 -12.15 0.15
C LEU A 114 -5.45 -12.25 1.58
N ALA A 115 -6.36 -12.28 2.54
CA ALA A 115 -6.11 -12.57 3.93
C ALA A 115 -6.87 -13.83 4.33
N ARG A 116 -6.19 -14.72 5.05
CA ARG A 116 -6.81 -15.84 5.78
C ARG A 116 -6.62 -15.58 7.27
N PRO A 117 -7.65 -15.07 7.97
CA PRO A 117 -7.61 -14.95 9.42
C PRO A 117 -7.50 -16.31 10.10
N GLU A 118 -7.18 -16.33 11.40
CA GLU A 118 -7.04 -17.56 12.19
C GLU A 118 -8.28 -18.48 12.13
N ASP A 119 -9.47 -17.88 12.04
CA ASP A 119 -10.76 -18.58 11.92
C ASP A 119 -10.96 -19.37 10.62
N GLY A 120 -10.05 -19.24 9.65
CA GLY A 120 -10.07 -19.99 8.39
C GLY A 120 -10.92 -19.41 7.29
N ARG A 121 -11.61 -18.29 7.52
CA ARG A 121 -12.25 -17.54 6.44
C ARG A 121 -11.19 -16.98 5.49
N THR A 122 -11.61 -16.66 4.28
CA THR A 122 -10.76 -15.92 3.33
C THR A 122 -11.48 -14.65 2.94
N GLN A 123 -10.76 -13.54 2.99
CA GLN A 123 -11.20 -12.24 2.54
C GLN A 123 -10.17 -11.66 1.59
N GLY A 124 -10.57 -10.81 0.67
CA GLY A 124 -9.61 -10.19 -0.25
C GLY A 124 -10.19 -9.10 -1.11
N VAL A 125 -9.31 -8.25 -1.60
CA VAL A 125 -9.65 -7.21 -2.56
C VAL A 125 -8.76 -7.41 -3.77
N ILE A 126 -9.38 -7.40 -4.95
CA ILE A 126 -8.68 -7.44 -6.22
C ILE A 126 -9.07 -6.17 -6.98
N SER A 127 -8.09 -5.45 -7.51
CA SER A 127 -8.33 -4.32 -8.39
C SER A 127 -7.64 -4.53 -9.73
N ASP A 128 -8.25 -4.05 -10.80
CA ASP A 128 -7.58 -3.77 -12.05
C ASP A 128 -7.95 -2.36 -12.54
N ALA A 129 -7.62 -2.03 -13.79
CA ALA A 129 -7.84 -0.70 -14.33
C ALA A 129 -9.33 -0.33 -14.39
N ASP A 130 -10.21 -1.32 -14.49
CA ASP A 130 -11.64 -1.10 -14.74
C ASP A 130 -12.48 -1.40 -13.49
N ASP A 131 -12.05 -2.38 -12.69
CA ASP A 131 -12.88 -3.00 -11.67
C ASP A 131 -12.18 -3.18 -10.33
N VAL A 132 -13.02 -3.24 -9.29
CA VAL A 132 -12.64 -3.76 -7.98
C VAL A 132 -13.55 -4.92 -7.67
N TYR A 133 -12.97 -5.99 -7.17
CA TYR A 133 -13.66 -7.19 -6.72
C TYR A 133 -13.37 -7.43 -5.24
N LEU A 134 -14.36 -7.90 -4.52
CA LEU A 134 -14.22 -8.38 -3.15
C LEU A 134 -14.38 -9.89 -3.12
N ILE A 135 -13.46 -10.58 -2.44
CA ILE A 135 -13.57 -11.98 -2.06
C ILE A 135 -13.92 -12.03 -0.58
N GLY A 136 -14.94 -12.82 -0.24
CA GLY A 136 -15.53 -12.80 1.10
C GLY A 136 -16.55 -11.66 1.27
N GLY A 137 -17.39 -11.76 2.29
CA GLY A 137 -18.50 -10.84 2.52
C GLY A 137 -19.75 -11.60 2.96
N ASP A 138 -20.54 -10.98 3.84
CA ASP A 138 -21.61 -11.52 4.70
C ASP A 138 -21.26 -12.82 5.45
N ALA A 139 -21.53 -12.88 6.76
CA ALA A 139 -21.31 -14.08 7.58
C ALA A 139 -22.06 -15.32 7.04
N LEU A 140 -23.13 -15.09 6.26
CA LEU A 140 -23.91 -16.13 5.58
C LEU A 140 -23.29 -16.59 4.24
N ALA A 141 -22.49 -15.75 3.58
CA ALA A 141 -21.90 -16.01 2.26
C ALA A 141 -20.38 -16.30 2.31
N ALA A 142 -19.73 -16.12 3.46
CA ALA A 142 -18.39 -16.66 3.73
C ALA A 142 -18.43 -18.20 3.66
N LYS A 143 -18.33 -18.73 2.44
CA LYS A 143 -18.37 -20.16 2.10
C LYS A 143 -17.54 -20.95 3.12
N ALA A 144 -18.18 -21.98 3.65
CA ALA A 144 -17.60 -23.00 4.50
C ALA A 144 -16.21 -23.42 4.02
N LEU A 145 -15.32 -23.72 4.96
CA LEU A 145 -14.06 -24.40 4.72
C LEU A 145 -14.25 -25.51 3.66
N GLY A 146 -13.74 -25.29 2.43
CA GLY A 146 -13.81 -26.25 1.31
C GLY A 146 -14.66 -25.86 0.08
N GLY A 147 -15.29 -24.68 0.03
CA GLY A 147 -15.94 -24.16 -1.19
C GLY A 147 -14.98 -23.33 -2.08
N PRO A 148 -15.17 -23.29 -3.41
CA PRO A 148 -14.34 -22.45 -4.28
C PRO A 148 -14.51 -20.98 -3.94
N LEU A 149 -13.41 -20.23 -3.99
CA LEU A 149 -13.45 -18.77 -3.80
C LEU A 149 -14.17 -18.11 -4.96
N GLU A 150 -14.92 -17.06 -4.62
CA GLU A 150 -15.73 -16.30 -5.56
C GLU A 150 -15.46 -14.81 -5.31
N MET A 151 -15.15 -14.09 -6.39
CA MET A 151 -14.92 -12.66 -6.36
C MET A 151 -16.11 -11.92 -6.95
N HIS A 152 -16.61 -10.96 -6.19
CA HIS A 152 -17.79 -10.17 -6.50
C HIS A 152 -17.36 -8.79 -6.96
N ARG A 153 -17.72 -8.43 -8.19
CA ARG A 153 -17.47 -7.09 -8.72
C ARG A 153 -18.22 -6.07 -7.87
N VAL A 154 -17.51 -5.06 -7.42
CA VAL A 154 -18.08 -3.92 -6.71
C VAL A 154 -18.77 -3.02 -7.73
N ASP A 155 -20.07 -2.80 -7.54
CA ASP A 155 -20.81 -1.81 -8.33
C ASP A 155 -20.34 -0.39 -7.95
N PRO A 156 -19.87 0.43 -8.92
CA PRO A 156 -19.52 1.82 -8.68
C PRO A 156 -20.60 2.66 -8.00
N VAL A 157 -21.89 2.33 -8.22
CA VAL A 157 -23.02 3.00 -7.57
C VAL A 157 -23.02 2.75 -6.07
N LEU A 158 -22.72 1.52 -5.64
CA LEU A 158 -22.67 1.16 -4.21
C LEU A 158 -21.54 1.90 -3.50
N LEU A 159 -20.41 2.14 -4.18
CA LEU A 159 -19.32 2.93 -3.61
C LEU A 159 -19.77 4.37 -3.31
N LYS A 160 -20.51 5.01 -4.21
CA LYS A 160 -21.03 6.36 -3.99
C LYS A 160 -22.01 6.41 -2.81
N ALA A 161 -22.87 5.40 -2.67
CA ALA A 161 -23.86 5.34 -1.60
C ALA A 161 -23.28 5.02 -0.22
N ALA A 162 -22.15 4.30 -0.16
CA ALA A 162 -21.53 3.82 1.08
C ALA A 162 -21.04 4.92 2.04
N ARG A 163 -20.88 6.17 1.54
CA ARG A 163 -20.48 7.34 2.35
C ARG A 163 -21.31 8.56 1.95
N GLY A 164 -22.23 8.96 2.82
CA GLY A 164 -22.94 10.25 2.69
C GLY A 164 -21.93 11.40 2.63
N GLU A 165 -22.14 12.33 1.69
CA GLU A 165 -21.13 13.26 1.20
C GLU A 165 -20.63 14.27 2.24
N ALA A 166 -19.29 14.35 2.36
CA ALA A 166 -18.47 15.57 2.33
C ALA A 166 -17.00 15.12 2.50
N PHE A 167 -16.40 14.52 1.45
CA PHE A 167 -14.96 14.24 1.52
C PHE A 167 -14.17 15.55 1.54
N ASN A 168 -13.24 15.65 2.47
CA ASN A 168 -12.19 16.65 2.45
C ASN A 168 -10.88 16.01 2.89
N CYS A 169 -9.85 16.05 2.04
CA CYS A 169 -8.49 15.90 2.56
C CYS A 169 -7.97 17.28 2.98
N GLY A 170 -7.65 17.39 4.27
CA GLY A 170 -7.33 18.64 4.93
C GLY A 170 -5.94 19.20 4.60
N ASN A 171 -5.22 18.60 3.66
CA ASN A 171 -3.82 18.93 3.40
C ASN A 171 -3.60 20.40 3.00
N ALA A 172 -4.58 21.02 2.33
CA ALA A 172 -4.57 22.45 2.02
C ALA A 172 -4.60 23.38 3.27
N GLN A 173 -4.95 22.84 4.44
CA GLN A 173 -5.02 23.57 5.71
C GLN A 173 -3.69 23.53 6.48
N ILE A 174 -2.75 22.69 6.04
CA ILE A 174 -1.44 22.54 6.66
C ILE A 174 -0.44 23.50 6.01
N PRO A 175 0.32 24.29 6.81
CA PRO A 175 1.50 24.97 6.30
C PRO A 175 2.51 23.93 5.79
N GLY A 176 2.91 24.03 4.52
CA GLY A 176 4.03 23.24 4.02
C GLY A 176 5.27 23.45 4.89
N LEU A 177 6.12 22.43 5.00
CA LEU A 177 7.39 22.48 5.73
C LEU A 177 8.37 23.47 5.06
N ALA A 178 8.11 24.77 5.22
CA ALA A 178 8.96 25.84 4.72
C ALA A 178 10.06 26.12 5.75
N GLY A 179 11.25 25.57 5.50
CA GLY A 179 12.50 26.05 6.06
C GLY A 179 12.98 25.34 7.33
N LYS A 180 14.24 24.89 7.27
CA LYS A 180 15.07 24.29 8.33
C LYS A 180 14.80 22.80 8.63
N GLY A 181 14.98 21.97 7.60
CA GLY A 181 15.00 20.50 7.75
C GLY A 181 14.80 19.78 6.42
N ALA A 182 14.05 20.39 5.49
CA ALA A 182 14.19 20.09 4.08
C ALA A 182 15.61 20.49 3.67
N VAL A 183 16.50 19.51 3.58
CA VAL A 183 17.67 19.65 2.71
C VAL A 183 17.08 20.09 1.38
N ALA A 184 17.41 21.31 0.93
CA ALA A 184 17.19 21.67 -0.45
C ALA A 184 18.02 20.66 -1.26
N LEU A 185 17.40 19.55 -1.63
CA LEU A 185 17.95 18.63 -2.58
C LEU A 185 17.89 19.40 -3.90
N ASP A 186 19.04 19.97 -4.25
CA ASP A 186 19.36 20.32 -5.63
C ASP A 186 19.26 19.01 -6.43
N LEU A 187 18.05 18.71 -6.91
CA LEU A 187 17.78 17.67 -7.88
C LEU A 187 18.35 18.16 -9.21
N GLY A 188 19.68 18.22 -9.28
CA GLY A 188 20.40 18.65 -10.47
C GLY A 188 19.95 17.84 -11.69
N ASP A 189 19.95 18.50 -12.84
CA ASP A 189 19.53 18.01 -14.16
C ASP A 189 20.22 16.70 -14.56
N GLY A 190 19.78 15.60 -13.96
CA GLY A 190 20.10 14.24 -14.35
C GLY A 190 19.15 13.87 -15.47
N THR A 191 19.62 13.95 -16.71
CA THR A 191 18.97 13.38 -17.89
C THR A 191 18.99 11.84 -17.82
N ALA A 192 18.29 11.27 -16.84
CA ALA A 192 17.97 9.85 -16.80
C ALA A 192 16.66 9.67 -17.56
N SER A 193 16.73 9.02 -18.74
CA SER A 193 15.54 8.58 -19.46
C SER A 193 14.64 7.75 -18.54
N PRO A 194 13.30 7.84 -18.65
CA PRO A 194 12.40 6.98 -17.89
C PRO A 194 12.62 5.53 -18.32
N GLN A 195 13.40 4.78 -17.54
CA GLN A 195 13.40 3.33 -17.67
C GLN A 195 12.22 2.82 -16.87
N GLU A 196 11.12 2.55 -17.58
CA GLU A 196 10.07 1.64 -17.13
C GLU A 196 10.72 0.30 -16.75
N LYS A 197 11.00 0.13 -15.46
CA LYS A 197 11.40 -1.17 -14.92
C LYS A 197 10.14 -1.99 -14.76
N VAL A 198 9.92 -2.88 -15.73
CA VAL A 198 9.13 -4.08 -15.54
C VAL A 198 9.66 -4.79 -14.29
N THR A 199 8.82 -4.90 -13.26
CA THR A 199 9.15 -5.58 -12.01
C THR A 199 9.44 -7.06 -12.28
N ALA A 200 10.71 -7.43 -12.27
CA ALA A 200 11.11 -8.81 -12.04
C ALA A 200 10.67 -9.19 -10.62
N ALA A 201 10.11 -10.39 -10.46
CA ALA A 201 9.71 -10.94 -9.18
C ALA A 201 10.88 -10.91 -8.18
N GLY A 202 10.79 -10.01 -7.20
CA GLY A 202 11.78 -9.81 -6.13
C GLY A 202 11.11 -9.15 -4.93
N ALA A 203 11.64 -9.40 -3.73
CA ALA A 203 11.15 -8.75 -2.51
C ALA A 203 11.36 -7.22 -2.61
N PRO A 204 10.43 -6.40 -2.09
CA PRO A 204 10.59 -4.95 -2.07
C PRO A 204 11.90 -4.51 -1.42
N ALA A 205 12.57 -3.53 -2.01
CA ALA A 205 13.88 -3.06 -1.54
C ALA A 205 13.81 -2.18 -0.28
N HIS A 206 12.62 -1.79 0.15
CA HIS A 206 12.39 -0.99 1.34
C HIS A 206 11.25 -1.55 2.18
N THR A 207 11.24 -1.20 3.46
CA THR A 207 10.10 -1.46 4.36
C THR A 207 9.77 -0.22 5.17
N ALA A 208 8.53 0.24 5.10
CA ALA A 208 8.02 1.30 5.97
C ALA A 208 7.24 0.68 7.13
N ARG A 209 7.68 0.94 8.36
CA ARG A 209 7.01 0.55 9.61
C ARG A 209 5.92 1.58 9.91
N VAL A 210 4.66 1.21 9.72
CA VAL A 210 3.47 2.05 9.93
C VAL A 210 2.84 1.69 11.27
N ALA A 211 3.17 2.46 12.31
CA ALA A 211 2.54 2.28 13.61
C ALA A 211 1.09 2.79 13.58
N ILE A 212 0.14 2.02 14.12
CA ILE A 212 -1.28 2.35 14.05
C ILE A 212 -1.80 2.80 15.41
N GLU A 213 -2.48 3.94 15.41
CA GLU A 213 -3.24 4.46 16.54
C GLU A 213 -4.73 4.52 16.14
N SER A 214 -5.64 4.39 17.11
CA SER A 214 -7.08 4.47 16.86
C SER A 214 -7.80 5.26 17.96
N ASP A 215 -9.10 5.45 17.80
CA ASP A 215 -10.00 5.91 18.86
C ASP A 215 -11.03 4.83 19.24
N PHE A 216 -11.84 5.15 20.25
CA PHE A 216 -12.95 4.35 20.71
C PHE A 216 -14.00 4.12 19.62
N GLU A 217 -14.26 5.14 18.79
CA GLU A 217 -15.20 5.03 17.68
C GLU A 217 -14.74 3.97 16.68
N PHE A 218 -13.44 3.90 16.36
CA PHE A 218 -12.88 2.84 15.52
C PHE A 218 -13.07 1.46 16.17
N TYR A 219 -12.72 1.31 17.46
CA TYR A 219 -12.92 0.04 18.15
C TYR A 219 -14.40 -0.40 18.16
N SER A 220 -15.31 0.56 18.36
CA SER A 220 -16.76 0.35 18.42
C SER A 220 -17.38 -0.15 17.11
N LEU A 221 -16.69 0.01 15.98
CA LEU A 221 -17.09 -0.62 14.71
C LEU A 221 -17.06 -2.15 14.81
N PHE A 222 -16.21 -2.70 15.67
CA PHE A 222 -15.98 -4.14 15.79
C PHE A 222 -16.41 -4.70 17.13
N ASN A 223 -16.32 -3.91 18.21
CA ASN A 223 -16.52 -4.33 19.61
C ASN A 223 -15.74 -5.60 19.98
N ASN A 224 -14.62 -5.84 19.30
CA ASN A 224 -13.83 -7.04 19.42
C ASN A 224 -12.40 -6.77 18.96
N VAL A 225 -11.43 -6.99 19.86
CA VAL A 225 -10.00 -6.73 19.63
C VAL A 225 -9.50 -7.50 18.41
N THR A 226 -9.78 -8.79 18.30
CA THR A 226 -9.33 -9.64 17.19
C THR A 226 -9.86 -9.13 15.85
N ASN A 227 -11.16 -8.80 15.76
CA ASN A 227 -11.76 -8.29 14.53
C ASN A 227 -11.17 -6.93 14.14
N ALA A 228 -10.98 -6.02 15.10
CA ALA A 228 -10.37 -4.71 14.87
C ALA A 228 -8.92 -4.86 14.38
N THR A 229 -8.11 -5.71 15.03
CA THR A 229 -6.73 -5.97 14.61
C THR A 229 -6.66 -6.65 13.25
N ASN A 230 -7.54 -7.61 12.97
CA ASN A 230 -7.64 -8.25 11.66
C ASN A 230 -7.98 -7.23 10.57
N TYR A 231 -8.89 -6.29 10.86
CA TYR A 231 -9.24 -5.22 9.94
C TYR A 231 -8.04 -4.32 9.63
N VAL A 232 -7.30 -3.87 10.65
CA VAL A 232 -6.06 -3.09 10.48
C VAL A 232 -5.07 -3.86 9.59
N GLY A 233 -4.86 -5.15 9.86
CA GLY A 233 -3.98 -6.00 9.05
C GLY A 233 -4.45 -6.11 7.59
N ASN A 234 -5.75 -6.25 7.35
CA ASN A 234 -6.31 -6.33 6.00
C ASN A 234 -6.14 -5.01 5.23
N LEU A 235 -6.44 -3.89 5.89
CA LEU A 235 -6.33 -2.55 5.32
C LEU A 235 -4.89 -2.23 4.92
N ILE A 236 -3.94 -2.40 5.85
CA ILE A 236 -2.53 -2.14 5.58
C ILE A 236 -1.94 -3.19 4.63
N GLY A 237 -2.38 -4.46 4.69
CA GLY A 237 -1.94 -5.48 3.75
C GLY A 237 -2.34 -5.18 2.30
N TYR A 238 -3.55 -4.67 2.09
CA TYR A 238 -3.96 -4.19 0.78
C TYR A 238 -3.14 -2.98 0.33
N ALA A 239 -3.01 -1.96 1.18
CA ALA A 239 -2.19 -0.78 0.86
C ALA A 239 -0.75 -1.20 0.51
N SER A 240 -0.14 -2.09 1.31
CA SER A 240 1.19 -2.66 1.08
C SER A 240 1.32 -3.34 -0.29
N THR A 241 0.24 -3.92 -0.82
CA THR A 241 0.23 -4.51 -2.17
C THR A 241 0.41 -3.46 -3.27
N ILE A 242 -0.15 -2.26 -3.11
CA ILE A 242 0.03 -1.12 -4.02
C ILE A 242 1.44 -0.55 -3.87
N TYR A 243 1.85 -0.25 -2.64
CA TYR A 243 3.14 0.36 -2.33
C TYR A 243 4.32 -0.53 -2.72
N ALA A 244 4.21 -1.84 -2.51
CA ALA A 244 5.24 -2.79 -2.92
C ALA A 244 5.38 -2.85 -4.45
N ALA A 245 4.25 -2.79 -5.17
CA ALA A 245 4.25 -2.91 -6.62
C ALA A 245 4.71 -1.64 -7.34
N GLU A 246 4.39 -0.45 -6.81
CA GLU A 246 4.67 0.82 -7.48
C GLU A 246 5.83 1.60 -6.85
N LEU A 247 6.06 1.44 -5.54
CA LEU A 247 7.07 2.18 -4.79
C LEU A 247 8.21 1.30 -4.24
N ASN A 248 8.24 0.03 -4.64
CA ASN A 248 9.25 -0.95 -4.19
C ASN A 248 9.40 -0.98 -2.65
N THR A 249 8.31 -0.71 -1.93
CA THR A 249 8.29 -0.54 -0.47
C THR A 249 7.15 -1.35 0.15
N SER A 250 7.48 -2.29 1.03
CA SER A 250 6.46 -2.99 1.84
C SER A 250 6.02 -2.10 3.01
N LEU A 251 4.72 -1.98 3.26
CA LEU A 251 4.20 -1.45 4.52
C LEU A 251 4.06 -2.61 5.52
N VAL A 252 4.55 -2.41 6.75
CA VAL A 252 4.41 -3.36 7.86
C VAL A 252 3.99 -2.66 9.15
N VAL A 253 3.23 -3.35 9.99
CA VAL A 253 2.65 -2.81 11.23
C VAL A 253 3.45 -3.30 12.45
N PRO A 254 4.21 -2.42 13.14
CA PRO A 254 4.94 -2.78 14.34
C PRO A 254 4.12 -2.63 15.62
N SER A 255 3.03 -1.87 15.59
CA SER A 255 2.18 -1.67 16.74
C SER A 255 0.78 -1.25 16.31
N VAL A 256 -0.21 -1.64 17.11
CA VAL A 256 -1.58 -1.14 17.03
C VAL A 256 -2.00 -0.74 18.44
N ASP A 257 -2.55 0.44 18.60
CA ASP A 257 -3.20 0.89 19.81
C ASP A 257 -4.73 0.92 19.58
N LEU A 258 -5.48 0.21 20.44
CA LEU A 258 -6.94 0.11 20.40
C LEU A 258 -7.54 0.62 21.70
N TRP A 259 -8.49 1.55 21.62
CA TRP A 259 -9.15 2.12 22.79
C TRP A 259 -10.54 1.53 22.96
N GLN A 260 -10.76 0.75 24.02
CA GLN A 260 -12.01 0.00 24.19
C GLN A 260 -13.15 0.85 24.74
N THR A 261 -12.87 2.02 25.30
CA THR A 261 -13.87 2.84 25.98
C THR A 261 -13.75 4.30 25.59
N SER A 262 -14.86 5.04 25.69
CA SER A 262 -14.95 6.45 25.31
C SER A 262 -14.16 7.41 26.22
N SER A 263 -13.36 6.87 27.15
CA SER A 263 -12.42 7.63 27.98
C SER A 263 -11.04 7.75 27.36
N ASP A 264 -10.94 7.52 26.05
CA ASP A 264 -9.72 7.74 25.27
C ASP A 264 -9.30 9.23 25.27
N PRO A 265 -8.05 9.55 24.89
CA PRO A 265 -7.54 10.92 24.95
C PRO A 265 -7.96 11.77 23.74
N TRP A 266 -8.78 11.24 22.83
CA TRP A 266 -9.03 11.84 21.52
C TRP A 266 -10.30 12.68 21.56
N THR A 267 -10.15 14.00 21.63
CA THR A 267 -11.29 14.91 21.84
C THR A 267 -11.60 15.78 20.64
N GLN A 268 -10.69 15.88 19.68
CA GLN A 268 -10.88 16.78 18.54
C GLN A 268 -11.98 16.30 17.58
N THR A 269 -12.66 17.29 17.00
CA THR A 269 -13.85 17.11 16.16
C THR A 269 -13.65 17.62 14.74
N SER A 270 -12.40 17.87 14.34
CA SER A 270 -12.03 18.13 12.94
C SER A 270 -10.78 17.34 12.59
N THR A 271 -10.65 16.98 11.32
CA THR A 271 -9.49 16.22 10.82
C THR A 271 -8.17 16.96 11.05
N PHE A 272 -8.13 18.27 10.79
CA PHE A 272 -6.95 19.11 11.06
C PHE A 272 -6.55 19.09 12.54
N CYS A 273 -7.49 19.38 13.44
CA CYS A 273 -7.17 19.38 14.87
C CYS A 273 -6.87 17.99 15.41
N GLY A 274 -7.52 16.94 14.87
CA GLY A 274 -7.24 15.54 15.19
C GLY A 274 -5.80 15.15 14.87
N LEU A 275 -5.26 15.56 13.71
CA LEU A 275 -3.85 15.35 13.39
C LEU A 275 -2.92 16.05 14.39
N LEU A 276 -3.24 17.28 14.80
CA LEU A 276 -2.43 18.00 15.78
C LEU A 276 -2.49 17.33 17.17
N GLU A 277 -3.67 16.94 17.65
CA GLU A 277 -3.86 16.20 18.91
C GLU A 277 -3.06 14.89 18.90
N PHE A 278 -3.19 14.12 17.81
CA PHE A 278 -2.44 12.89 17.57
C PHE A 278 -0.93 13.11 17.65
N GLY A 279 -0.42 14.08 16.89
CA GLY A 279 1.01 14.37 16.86
C GLY A 279 1.54 14.85 18.20
N LYS A 280 0.82 15.72 18.93
CA LYS A 280 1.19 16.11 20.31
C LYS A 280 1.23 14.91 21.24
N TYR A 281 0.19 14.08 21.22
CA TYR A 281 0.12 12.90 22.08
C TYR A 281 1.29 11.95 21.80
N TRP A 282 1.56 11.66 20.53
CA TRP A 282 2.63 10.75 20.14
C TRP A 282 4.03 11.27 20.45
N ASN A 283 4.26 12.56 20.21
CA ASN A 283 5.52 13.23 20.56
C ASN A 283 5.81 13.16 22.08
N GLN A 284 4.78 13.09 22.92
CA GLN A 284 4.91 13.03 24.37
C GLN A 284 4.94 11.61 24.93
N ASN A 285 4.13 10.70 24.39
CA ASN A 285 3.81 9.41 25.02
C ASN A 285 4.36 8.20 24.26
N LYS A 286 4.79 8.35 23.01
CA LYS A 286 5.11 7.23 22.10
C LYS A 286 6.53 7.29 21.53
N THR A 287 7.44 8.00 22.20
CA THR A 287 8.84 8.20 21.76
C THR A 287 9.65 6.90 21.64
N GLY A 288 9.25 5.83 22.33
CA GLY A 288 9.90 4.53 22.27
C GLY A 288 9.43 3.59 21.14
N VAL A 289 8.46 4.00 20.32
CA VAL A 289 7.93 3.15 19.24
C VAL A 289 8.80 3.29 17.99
N SER A 290 9.48 2.21 17.59
CA SER A 290 10.28 2.17 16.35
C SER A 290 9.37 2.10 15.11
N ARG A 291 9.40 3.17 14.31
CA ARG A 291 8.51 3.37 13.16
C ARG A 291 9.15 4.22 12.07
N THR A 292 8.60 4.12 10.86
CA THR A 292 8.82 5.06 9.76
C THR A 292 7.79 6.19 9.82
N ILE A 293 6.52 5.85 10.04
CA ILE A 293 5.40 6.78 10.26
C ILE A 293 4.45 6.20 11.31
N ALA A 294 3.58 7.05 11.87
CA ALA A 294 2.41 6.61 12.62
C ALA A 294 1.16 7.14 11.93
N HIS A 295 0.13 6.29 11.85
CA HIS A 295 -1.12 6.60 11.17
C HIS A 295 -2.29 6.41 12.11
N PHE A 296 -3.18 7.39 12.18
CA PHE A 296 -4.39 7.32 12.98
C PHE A 296 -5.57 6.82 12.14
N LEU A 297 -6.27 5.81 12.64
CA LEU A 297 -7.52 5.30 12.07
C LEU A 297 -8.68 5.65 13.00
N SER A 298 -9.46 6.65 12.63
CA SER A 298 -10.56 7.18 13.44
C SER A 298 -11.92 6.72 12.91
N GLY A 299 -12.77 6.22 13.81
CA GLY A 299 -14.17 5.92 13.50
C GLY A 299 -15.07 7.18 13.50
N LYS A 300 -14.56 8.33 13.94
CA LYS A 300 -15.31 9.59 13.97
C LYS A 300 -15.62 10.08 12.56
N SER A 301 -16.78 10.70 12.39
CA SER A 301 -17.18 11.30 11.11
C SER A 301 -16.66 12.73 10.99
N LEU A 302 -15.40 12.90 10.58
CA LEU A 302 -14.70 14.19 10.49
C LEU A 302 -14.47 14.69 9.04
N GLY A 303 -14.98 13.95 8.05
CA GLY A 303 -15.01 14.33 6.63
C GLY A 303 -13.92 13.69 5.76
N GLY A 304 -12.82 13.19 6.32
CA GLY A 304 -11.76 12.58 5.50
C GLY A 304 -10.44 12.42 6.22
N GLY A 305 -9.34 12.62 5.50
CA GLY A 305 -8.00 12.44 6.03
C GLY A 305 -7.15 13.70 5.95
N ILE A 306 -5.99 13.64 6.59
CA ILE A 306 -4.95 14.65 6.50
C ILE A 306 -3.61 14.03 6.90
N ALA A 307 -2.53 14.43 6.23
CA ALA A 307 -1.21 13.92 6.54
C ALA A 307 -0.13 14.94 6.19
N TRP A 308 0.97 14.92 6.93
CA TRP A 308 2.14 15.74 6.61
C TRP A 308 2.83 15.22 5.35
N LEU A 309 3.31 16.12 4.49
CA LEU A 309 4.08 15.71 3.31
C LEU A 309 5.56 15.51 3.63
N ASN A 310 6.19 14.52 2.99
CA ASN A 310 7.63 14.28 3.06
C ASN A 310 8.15 14.07 4.49
N VAL A 311 7.50 13.17 5.24
CA VAL A 311 7.79 12.95 6.68
C VAL A 311 8.17 11.51 7.03
N LEU A 312 8.56 10.68 6.06
CA LEU A 312 9.11 9.36 6.37
C LEU A 312 10.31 9.52 7.31
N CYS A 313 10.29 8.79 8.42
CA CYS A 313 11.33 8.82 9.45
C CYS A 313 11.50 10.16 10.18
N HIS A 314 10.56 11.09 10.00
CA HIS A 314 10.70 12.43 10.56
C HIS A 314 10.32 12.46 12.04
N GLY A 315 11.19 13.08 12.85
CA GLY A 315 10.94 13.36 14.26
C GLY A 315 9.93 14.49 14.48
N PRO A 316 9.68 14.87 15.75
CA PRO A 316 8.79 15.97 16.09
C PRO A 316 9.22 17.29 15.41
N PHE A 317 8.25 18.07 14.91
CA PHE A 317 8.49 19.44 14.47
C PHE A 317 7.37 20.39 14.90
N PHE A 318 7.68 21.69 14.88
CA PHE A 318 6.70 22.74 15.12
C PHE A 318 5.96 23.05 13.83
N SER A 319 4.64 22.98 13.91
CA SER A 319 3.74 23.42 12.86
C SER A 319 2.70 24.31 13.53
N GLY A 320 2.68 25.59 13.19
CA GLY A 320 1.69 26.51 13.75
C GLY A 320 0.26 26.10 13.39
N GLY A 321 -0.72 26.64 14.11
CA GLY A 321 -2.15 26.42 13.89
C GLY A 321 -2.89 25.81 15.07
N ALA A 322 -2.19 25.41 16.14
CA ALA A 322 -2.80 24.80 17.32
C ALA A 322 -3.74 25.76 18.08
N SER A 323 -3.51 27.07 17.96
CA SER A 323 -4.39 28.09 18.53
C SER A 323 -5.82 28.07 17.95
N SER A 324 -6.00 27.51 16.75
CA SER A 324 -7.32 27.30 16.14
C SER A 324 -8.04 26.04 16.64
N CYS A 325 -7.35 25.19 17.42
CA CYS A 325 -7.84 23.90 17.90
C CYS A 325 -8.15 23.96 19.41
N PRO A 326 -9.42 23.85 19.82
CA PRO A 326 -9.82 23.91 21.22
C PRO A 326 -9.10 22.86 22.08
N GLY A 327 -8.63 23.23 23.26
CA GLY A 327 -7.99 22.31 24.21
C GLY A 327 -6.55 21.91 23.90
N LEU A 328 -6.02 22.27 22.71
CA LEU A 328 -4.63 22.00 22.37
C LEU A 328 -3.68 23.04 23.01
N GLY A 329 -4.10 24.29 23.14
CA GLY A 329 -3.34 25.34 23.83
C GLY A 329 -2.43 26.15 22.88
N THR A 330 -1.49 26.91 23.44
CA THR A 330 -0.56 27.76 22.69
C THR A 330 0.71 27.00 22.25
N GLU A 331 1.36 27.48 21.19
CA GLU A 331 2.40 26.88 20.32
C GLU A 331 3.75 26.43 20.96
N SER A 332 3.78 25.98 22.21
CA SER A 332 5.04 25.57 22.88
C SER A 332 5.40 24.08 22.72
N THR A 333 4.53 23.28 22.10
CA THR A 333 4.76 21.84 21.88
C THR A 333 4.86 21.50 20.39
N SER A 334 5.69 20.52 20.03
CA SER A 334 5.73 20.01 18.65
C SER A 334 4.47 19.18 18.35
N TRP A 335 3.79 19.51 17.26
CA TRP A 335 2.57 18.83 16.77
C TRP A 335 2.82 18.01 15.51
N GLY A 336 3.86 18.37 14.76
CA GLY A 336 4.25 17.67 13.55
C GLY A 336 5.13 16.47 13.83
N GLY A 337 5.25 15.62 12.80
CA GLY A 337 6.15 14.47 12.73
C GLY A 337 5.77 13.59 11.55
N GLY A 338 6.30 12.37 11.50
CA GLY A 338 5.85 11.32 10.58
C GLY A 338 4.43 10.83 10.87
N TYR A 339 3.42 11.70 10.67
CA TYR A 339 2.03 11.45 11.05
C TYR A 339 1.06 11.60 9.87
N GLY A 340 0.10 10.67 9.80
CA GLY A 340 -1.10 10.75 8.98
C GLY A 340 -2.35 10.41 9.81
N PHE A 341 -3.50 10.91 9.39
CA PHE A 341 -4.77 10.75 10.08
C PHE A 341 -5.87 10.49 9.06
N THR A 342 -6.63 9.40 9.23
CA THR A 342 -7.80 9.11 8.40
C THR A 342 -9.02 8.93 9.29
N ALA A 343 -10.02 9.79 9.10
CA ALA A 343 -11.33 9.70 9.74
C ALA A 343 -12.32 8.91 8.88
N ASN A 344 -13.55 8.80 9.39
CA ASN A 344 -14.67 8.14 8.72
C ASN A 344 -14.38 6.67 8.39
N ILE A 345 -13.49 6.00 9.14
CA ILE A 345 -13.28 4.57 8.97
C ILE A 345 -14.60 3.84 9.28
N GLY A 346 -14.95 2.88 8.43
CA GLY A 346 -16.24 2.20 8.49
C GLY A 346 -16.12 0.76 8.94
N GLY A 347 -14.95 0.15 8.80
CA GLY A 347 -14.65 -1.16 9.37
C GLY A 347 -15.40 -2.33 8.77
N ASN A 348 -16.25 -2.10 7.75
CA ASN A 348 -17.16 -3.11 7.23
C ASN A 348 -16.66 -3.70 5.91
N PHE A 349 -16.60 -5.03 5.86
CA PHE A 349 -16.28 -5.81 4.67
C PHE A 349 -17.57 -6.45 4.13
N ASP A 350 -18.39 -5.64 3.47
CA ASP A 350 -19.67 -6.06 2.88
C ASP A 350 -19.66 -5.77 1.38
N ILE A 351 -19.93 -6.79 0.57
CA ILE A 351 -20.02 -6.68 -0.89
C ILE A 351 -21.15 -5.74 -1.31
N ASN A 352 -22.24 -5.70 -0.55
CA ASN A 352 -23.41 -4.89 -0.85
C ASN A 352 -23.28 -3.44 -0.33
N ASN A 353 -22.32 -3.20 0.57
CA ASN A 353 -21.98 -1.88 1.08
C ASN A 353 -20.46 -1.77 1.31
N PRO A 354 -19.66 -1.65 0.23
CA PRO A 354 -18.21 -1.85 0.25
C PRO A 354 -17.43 -0.66 0.80
N THR A 355 -17.73 -0.24 2.03
CA THR A 355 -17.05 0.86 2.72
C THR A 355 -15.55 0.60 2.88
N VAL A 356 -15.10 -0.65 2.91
CA VAL A 356 -13.68 -1.01 2.92
C VAL A 356 -12.89 -0.41 1.74
N VAL A 357 -13.52 -0.23 0.57
CA VAL A 357 -12.83 0.36 -0.60
C VAL A 357 -12.52 1.83 -0.34
N TRP A 358 -13.41 2.54 0.35
CA TRP A 358 -13.15 3.90 0.82
C TRP A 358 -12.01 3.93 1.83
N ASP A 359 -12.07 3.06 2.83
CA ASP A 359 -11.07 3.01 3.90
C ASP A 359 -9.67 2.73 3.31
N ILE A 360 -9.58 1.80 2.35
CA ILE A 360 -8.37 1.50 1.57
C ILE A 360 -7.86 2.73 0.83
N TYR A 361 -8.72 3.40 0.07
CA TYR A 361 -8.35 4.56 -0.73
C TYR A 361 -7.83 5.68 0.18
N SER A 362 -8.59 6.05 1.20
CA SER A 362 -8.27 7.19 2.07
C SER A 362 -7.04 6.94 2.90
N THR A 363 -6.88 5.76 3.48
CA THR A 363 -5.65 5.43 4.21
C THR A 363 -4.43 5.41 3.27
N SER A 364 -4.57 4.88 2.06
CA SER A 364 -3.47 4.91 1.07
C SER A 364 -3.16 6.33 0.59
N HIS A 365 -4.17 7.20 0.44
CA HIS A 365 -4.00 8.60 0.06
C HIS A 365 -3.18 9.37 1.09
N GLU A 366 -3.58 9.28 2.36
CA GLU A 366 -2.90 10.00 3.43
C GLU A 366 -1.48 9.46 3.69
N ILE A 367 -1.27 8.14 3.59
CA ILE A 367 0.09 7.59 3.61
C ILE A 367 0.87 8.08 2.38
N GLY A 368 0.24 8.28 1.22
CA GLY A 368 0.85 8.82 0.00
C GLY A 368 1.45 10.20 0.21
N HIS A 369 0.76 11.07 0.97
CA HIS A 369 1.32 12.33 1.42
C HIS A 369 2.57 12.15 2.28
N ASN A 370 2.55 11.25 3.26
CA ASN A 370 3.76 10.98 4.06
C ASN A 370 4.94 10.53 3.19
N PHE A 371 4.67 9.78 2.11
CA PHE A 371 5.62 9.36 1.07
C PHE A 371 5.99 10.47 0.06
N GLY A 372 5.47 11.67 0.25
CA GLY A 372 5.89 12.89 -0.46
C GLY A 372 5.02 13.30 -1.63
N SER A 373 4.02 12.50 -2.02
CA SER A 373 3.14 12.89 -3.12
C SER A 373 2.24 14.05 -2.72
N PRO A 374 2.19 15.17 -3.46
CA PRO A 374 1.05 16.08 -3.40
C PRO A 374 -0.16 15.45 -4.12
N HIS A 375 -1.27 16.18 -4.19
CA HIS A 375 -2.41 15.75 -5.00
C HIS A 375 -2.07 15.76 -6.49
N SER A 376 -2.72 14.90 -7.27
CA SER A 376 -2.52 14.76 -8.72
C SER A 376 -2.71 16.09 -9.49
N HIS A 377 -3.67 16.92 -9.08
CA HIS A 377 -3.91 18.25 -9.65
C HIS A 377 -2.88 19.30 -9.23
N CYS A 378 -1.97 18.97 -8.30
CA CYS A 378 -0.85 19.81 -7.85
C CYS A 378 0.50 19.43 -8.49
N TYR A 379 0.51 18.51 -9.46
CA TYR A 379 1.72 18.11 -10.19
C TYR A 379 2.18 19.11 -11.26
N ASN A 380 1.59 20.31 -11.31
CA ASN A 380 2.02 21.37 -12.20
C ASN A 380 3.44 21.85 -11.87
N GLY A 381 4.40 21.50 -12.72
CA GLY A 381 5.81 21.87 -12.55
C GLY A 381 6.66 20.84 -11.81
N LEU A 382 6.10 19.68 -11.48
CA LEU A 382 6.86 18.56 -10.91
C LEU A 382 7.29 17.56 -11.99
N GLU A 383 8.44 16.91 -11.74
CA GLU A 383 9.06 15.94 -12.64
C GLU A 383 9.24 16.48 -14.08
N GLY A 384 9.64 17.76 -14.19
CA GLY A 384 9.95 18.40 -15.47
C GLY A 384 8.73 18.69 -16.37
N ASN A 385 7.50 18.61 -15.85
CA ASN A 385 6.29 18.81 -16.65
C ASN A 385 5.33 19.82 -16.00
N ALA A 386 5.02 20.89 -16.75
CA ALA A 386 4.19 22.00 -16.28
C ALA A 386 2.70 21.66 -16.12
N SER A 387 2.23 20.56 -16.73
CA SER A 387 0.82 20.16 -16.65
C SER A 387 0.54 19.38 -15.36
N PRO A 388 -0.62 19.60 -14.70
CA PRO A 388 -1.05 18.72 -13.63
C PRO A 388 -1.35 17.31 -14.18
N ILE A 389 -1.37 16.28 -13.32
CA ILE A 389 -1.71 14.92 -13.76
C ILE A 389 -3.19 14.85 -14.15
N ASP A 390 -4.06 15.46 -13.36
CA ASP A 390 -5.48 15.60 -13.68
C ASP A 390 -6.02 17.01 -13.36
N LYS A 391 -7.30 17.20 -13.65
CA LYS A 391 -8.03 18.46 -13.45
C LYS A 391 -9.26 18.23 -12.59
N CYS A 392 -9.21 17.24 -11.69
CA CYS A 392 -10.38 16.83 -10.93
C CYS A 392 -10.73 17.79 -9.78
N TYR A 393 -9.77 18.64 -9.37
CA TYR A 393 -10.00 19.72 -8.41
C TYR A 393 -9.22 20.98 -8.82
N GLY A 394 -9.87 22.14 -8.77
CA GLY A 394 -9.34 23.41 -9.30
C GLY A 394 -9.26 24.55 -8.29
N SER A 395 -9.44 24.25 -7.00
CA SER A 395 -9.57 25.23 -5.92
C SER A 395 -8.50 25.10 -4.84
N GLU A 396 -7.46 24.29 -5.07
CA GLU A 396 -6.31 24.19 -4.17
C GLU A 396 -5.25 25.24 -4.53
N GLN A 397 -4.71 25.88 -3.50
CA GLN A 397 -3.72 26.93 -3.67
C GLN A 397 -2.43 26.38 -4.29
N ASN A 398 -1.85 27.11 -5.26
CA ASN A 398 -0.63 26.75 -6.01
C ASN A 398 -0.74 25.50 -6.90
N CYS A 399 -1.93 24.95 -7.07
CA CYS A 399 -2.19 23.80 -7.92
C CYS A 399 -2.94 24.20 -9.21
N TYR A 400 -3.40 23.20 -9.98
CA TYR A 400 -4.33 23.43 -11.07
C TYR A 400 -5.49 24.34 -10.63
N SER A 401 -5.78 25.34 -11.46
CA SER A 401 -6.95 26.21 -11.29
C SER A 401 -7.69 26.29 -12.62
N GLY A 402 -9.00 26.06 -12.57
CA GLY A 402 -9.85 26.08 -13.76
C GLY A 402 -11.04 25.12 -13.67
N ALA A 403 -11.69 24.92 -14.81
CA ALA A 403 -12.84 24.03 -14.93
C ALA A 403 -12.45 22.57 -14.67
N THR A 404 -13.18 21.91 -13.78
CA THR A 404 -12.89 20.54 -13.38
C THR A 404 -13.37 19.53 -14.42
N SER A 405 -12.61 18.46 -14.61
CA SER A 405 -12.95 17.37 -15.54
C SER A 405 -12.26 16.07 -15.16
N LEU A 406 -12.91 14.94 -15.44
CA LEU A 406 -12.29 13.63 -15.35
C LEU A 406 -11.23 13.46 -16.45
N PRO A 407 -10.07 12.85 -16.16
CA PRO A 407 -9.04 12.59 -17.17
C PRO A 407 -9.43 11.46 -18.16
N GLY A 408 -10.48 10.70 -17.86
CA GLY A 408 -11.03 9.65 -18.72
C GLY A 408 -12.39 9.15 -18.24
N ALA A 409 -12.93 8.16 -18.93
CA ALA A 409 -14.13 7.45 -18.47
C ALA A 409 -13.77 6.41 -17.39
N GLY A 410 -14.73 6.05 -16.54
CA GLY A 410 -14.52 5.04 -15.49
C GLY A 410 -13.47 5.46 -14.46
N ARG A 411 -12.72 4.48 -13.95
CA ARG A 411 -11.66 4.65 -12.94
C ARG A 411 -10.44 5.35 -13.54
N SER A 412 -10.51 6.67 -13.61
CA SER A 412 -9.54 7.48 -14.37
C SER A 412 -8.64 8.37 -13.50
N GLY A 413 -8.98 8.60 -12.23
CA GLY A 413 -8.09 9.25 -11.25
C GLY A 413 -7.21 8.26 -10.51
N THR A 414 -6.02 8.68 -10.08
CA THR A 414 -5.11 7.92 -9.21
C THR A 414 -5.55 7.96 -7.74
N ILE A 415 -4.83 7.27 -6.85
CA ILE A 415 -5.04 7.37 -5.40
C ILE A 415 -4.89 8.81 -4.90
N MET A 416 -4.00 9.62 -5.50
CA MET A 416 -3.77 11.01 -5.06
C MET A 416 -4.76 12.01 -5.69
N SER A 417 -5.81 11.52 -6.34
CA SER A 417 -6.75 12.32 -7.11
C SER A 417 -8.09 12.57 -6.42
N TYR A 418 -8.65 13.74 -6.68
CA TYR A 418 -10.01 14.10 -6.26
C TYR A 418 -11.09 13.78 -7.31
N CYS A 419 -10.80 12.93 -8.30
CA CYS A 419 -11.79 12.57 -9.34
C CYS A 419 -13.09 11.96 -8.80
N HIS A 420 -13.07 11.43 -7.57
CA HIS A 420 -14.28 10.97 -6.90
C HIS A 420 -15.28 12.10 -6.62
N LEU A 421 -14.85 13.37 -6.52
CA LEU A 421 -15.74 14.52 -6.40
C LEU A 421 -16.59 14.74 -7.67
N LEU A 422 -16.17 14.21 -8.81
CA LEU A 422 -16.86 14.36 -10.09
C LEU A 422 -17.64 13.09 -10.47
N GLY A 423 -17.03 11.91 -10.29
CA GLY A 423 -17.58 10.63 -10.76
C GLY A 423 -17.87 9.62 -9.65
N GLY A 424 -17.82 10.02 -8.38
CA GLY A 424 -17.86 9.11 -7.23
C GLY A 424 -16.60 8.22 -7.17
N TYR A 425 -16.51 7.32 -6.20
CA TYR A 425 -15.31 6.48 -6.05
C TYR A 425 -15.09 5.48 -7.20
N GLY A 426 -16.09 5.27 -8.06
CA GLY A 426 -15.91 4.61 -9.35
C GLY A 426 -14.97 5.35 -10.31
N ALA A 427 -14.66 6.62 -10.05
CA ALA A 427 -13.72 7.43 -10.81
C ALA A 427 -12.27 7.29 -10.34
N ILE A 428 -11.99 6.51 -9.29
CA ILE A 428 -10.65 6.33 -8.76
C ILE A 428 -10.15 4.91 -9.04
N ALA A 429 -8.98 4.82 -9.65
CA ALA A 429 -8.18 3.61 -9.72
C ALA A 429 -7.27 3.52 -8.49
N LEU A 430 -7.14 2.33 -7.92
CA LEU A 430 -6.28 2.07 -6.76
C LEU A 430 -4.82 1.88 -7.23
N THR A 431 -4.24 2.96 -7.75
CA THR A 431 -2.88 3.03 -8.32
C THR A 431 -2.25 4.40 -8.10
N PHE A 432 -0.92 4.46 -8.08
CA PHE A 432 -0.10 5.69 -8.15
C PHE A 432 0.41 5.98 -9.57
N GLY A 433 -0.30 5.46 -10.57
CA GLY A 433 -0.11 5.83 -11.96
C GLY A 433 0.90 4.99 -12.75
N THR A 434 1.54 3.98 -12.15
CA THR A 434 2.49 3.10 -12.85
C THR A 434 1.76 2.30 -13.94
N ASN A 435 2.15 2.49 -15.21
CA ASN A 435 1.48 1.91 -16.39
C ASN A 435 -0.02 2.27 -16.48
N PHE A 436 -0.42 3.39 -15.90
CA PHE A 436 -1.80 3.87 -15.94
C PHE A 436 -2.00 4.84 -17.12
N SER A 437 -3.11 4.69 -17.84
CA SER A 437 -3.34 5.37 -19.11
C SER A 437 -4.07 6.71 -18.99
N PHE A 438 -4.65 7.02 -17.83
CA PHE A 438 -5.48 8.21 -17.65
C PHE A 438 -4.72 9.34 -16.95
N GLY A 439 -4.86 10.55 -17.47
CA GLY A 439 -4.15 11.73 -16.99
C GLY A 439 -2.84 12.01 -17.73
N VAL A 440 -2.18 13.11 -17.39
CA VAL A 440 -0.93 13.52 -18.01
C VAL A 440 0.24 12.89 -17.27
N GLN A 441 0.77 11.80 -17.83
CA GLN A 441 1.91 11.05 -17.26
C GLN A 441 1.67 10.71 -15.78
N PRO A 442 0.62 9.93 -15.45
CA PRO A 442 0.21 9.68 -14.07
C PRO A 442 1.31 8.98 -13.24
N GLY A 443 2.18 8.17 -13.87
CA GLY A 443 3.31 7.53 -13.20
C GLY A 443 4.31 8.49 -12.55
N ARG A 444 4.19 9.80 -12.78
CA ARG A 444 4.93 10.83 -12.03
C ARG A 444 4.66 10.75 -10.52
N GLU A 445 3.49 10.30 -10.08
CA GLU A 445 3.22 10.06 -8.65
C GLU A 445 4.17 9.01 -8.07
N ALA A 446 4.20 7.82 -8.66
CA ALA A 446 5.11 6.76 -8.26
C ALA A 446 6.59 7.19 -8.38
N THR A 447 6.99 7.89 -9.45
CA THR A 447 8.35 8.40 -9.61
C THR A 447 8.74 9.37 -8.49
N HIS A 448 7.88 10.34 -8.19
CA HIS A 448 8.14 11.34 -7.16
C HIS A 448 8.34 10.69 -5.79
N MET A 449 7.44 9.79 -5.41
CA MET A 449 7.55 9.06 -4.14
C MET A 449 8.76 8.13 -4.09
N ASN A 450 9.08 7.42 -5.18
CA ASN A 450 10.29 6.57 -5.24
C ASN A 450 11.58 7.39 -5.06
N THR A 451 11.65 8.59 -5.65
CA THR A 451 12.77 9.51 -5.47
C THR A 451 12.91 9.93 -4.02
N TYR A 452 11.80 10.27 -3.36
CA TYR A 452 11.80 10.61 -1.94
C TYR A 452 12.18 9.41 -1.06
N VAL A 453 11.62 8.22 -1.28
CA VAL A 453 11.99 6.99 -0.57
C VAL A 453 13.48 6.69 -0.73
N SER A 454 14.04 6.84 -1.93
CA SER A 454 15.47 6.62 -2.18
C SER A 454 16.34 7.61 -1.40
N SER A 455 15.94 8.88 -1.36
CA SER A 455 16.60 9.91 -0.55
C SER A 455 16.56 9.60 0.96
N VAL A 456 15.41 9.14 1.46
CA VAL A 456 15.27 8.68 2.85
C VAL A 456 16.13 7.45 3.10
N ALA A 457 16.24 6.52 2.14
CA ALA A 457 17.06 5.31 2.28
C ALA A 457 18.55 5.66 2.38
N SER A 458 19.00 6.66 1.63
CA SER A 458 20.37 7.15 1.68
C SER A 458 20.69 7.91 2.97
N SER A 459 19.75 8.71 3.48
CA SER A 459 19.96 9.57 4.66
C SER A 459 19.65 8.89 5.99
N ASN A 460 18.71 7.94 6.02
CA ASN A 460 18.27 7.19 7.20
C ASN A 460 18.01 5.71 6.86
N PRO A 461 19.06 4.94 6.49
CA PRO A 461 18.93 3.58 5.99
C PRO A 461 18.27 2.63 7.01
N ALA A 462 18.52 2.81 8.30
CA ALA A 462 17.97 1.93 9.34
C ALA A 462 16.44 2.07 9.49
N CYS A 463 15.87 3.22 9.17
CA CYS A 463 14.44 3.47 9.34
C CYS A 463 13.57 2.77 8.28
N ILE A 464 14.08 2.58 7.07
CA ILE A 464 13.35 1.94 5.97
C ILE A 464 14.03 0.68 5.42
N ALA A 465 14.97 0.12 6.19
CA ALA A 465 15.65 -1.11 5.85
C ALA A 465 14.63 -2.25 5.61
N PRO A 466 14.84 -3.10 4.60
CA PRO A 466 14.04 -4.30 4.42
C PRO A 466 13.97 -5.11 5.71
N VAL A 467 12.76 -5.48 6.13
CA VAL A 467 12.62 -6.48 7.18
C VAL A 467 13.08 -7.81 6.60
N SER A 468 14.22 -8.31 7.10
CA SER A 468 14.83 -9.51 6.55
C SER A 468 13.86 -10.69 6.55
N VAL A 469 13.58 -11.24 5.37
CA VAL A 469 13.08 -12.62 5.18
C VAL A 469 14.21 -13.63 5.43
N ALA A 470 15.00 -13.40 6.49
CA ALA A 470 16.06 -14.29 6.94
C ALA A 470 15.41 -15.58 7.49
N GLY A 471 15.12 -16.48 6.56
CA GLY A 471 14.78 -17.87 6.78
C GLY A 471 15.21 -18.76 5.60
N ILE A 472 15.77 -18.20 4.53
CA ILE A 472 16.14 -18.95 3.31
C ILE A 472 17.63 -19.37 3.27
N PHE A 473 18.49 -18.82 4.14
CA PHE A 473 19.92 -19.19 4.21
C PHE A 473 20.45 -19.38 5.65
N SER A 474 19.59 -19.74 6.61
CA SER A 474 20.05 -20.00 7.99
C SER A 474 20.63 -21.41 8.19
N ASP A 475 20.91 -22.16 7.13
CA ASP A 475 21.62 -23.45 7.19
C ASP A 475 23.15 -23.27 7.10
N GLY A 476 23.71 -22.42 7.96
CA GLY A 476 25.05 -22.57 8.54
C GLY A 476 26.20 -23.15 7.70
N PHE A 477 26.34 -22.78 6.42
CA PHE A 477 27.45 -23.23 5.55
C PHE A 477 28.41 -22.11 5.12
N GLU A 478 28.44 -20.99 5.84
CA GLU A 478 29.54 -20.01 5.75
C GLU A 478 30.59 -20.33 6.82
N GLY A 479 31.32 -21.40 6.58
CA GLY A 479 32.36 -21.93 7.46
C GLY A 479 33.37 -22.76 6.67
N GLY A 480 33.87 -22.23 5.55
CA GLY A 480 34.98 -22.79 4.82
C GLY A 480 36.28 -22.73 5.63
N ALA A 481 36.49 -23.68 6.55
CA ALA A 481 37.78 -24.24 6.97
C ALA A 481 37.59 -25.23 8.12
N VAL A 482 37.52 -26.53 7.82
CA VAL A 482 37.91 -27.56 8.79
C VAL A 482 38.94 -28.47 8.10
N PRO A 483 40.24 -28.41 8.46
CA PRO A 483 41.23 -29.32 7.93
C PRO A 483 41.10 -30.68 8.60
N GLY A 484 40.87 -31.72 7.78
CA GLY A 484 41.42 -33.07 7.93
C GLY A 484 41.03 -33.88 9.17
N LEU A 485 40.31 -34.99 8.94
CA LEU A 485 40.53 -36.27 9.65
C LEU A 485 39.73 -37.38 8.93
N TRP A 486 40.30 -37.88 7.83
CA TRP A 486 39.95 -39.20 7.29
C TRP A 486 41.04 -40.18 7.74
N SER A 487 40.71 -41.04 8.69
CA SER A 487 41.50 -42.23 9.03
C SER A 487 40.93 -43.42 8.27
N GLY A 488 41.52 -43.74 7.12
CA GLY A 488 41.36 -45.04 6.48
C GLY A 488 42.34 -46.05 7.09
N LYS A 489 41.83 -47.22 7.50
CA LYS A 489 42.58 -48.47 7.48
C LYS A 489 41.76 -49.51 6.74
N THR A 490 42.18 -49.77 5.52
CA THR A 490 41.84 -50.95 4.71
C THR A 490 42.72 -52.13 5.13
N PRO A 491 42.37 -53.36 4.69
CA PRO A 491 43.05 -53.89 3.51
C PRO A 491 42.22 -53.88 2.24
#